data_AF-A0A0S4VV75-F1
#
_entry.id   AF-A0A0S4VV75-F1
#
_cell.length_a   1.000
_cell.length_b   1.000
_cell.length_c   1.000
_cell.angle_alpha   90.00
_cell.angle_beta   90.00
_cell.angle_gamma   90.00
#
_symmetry.space_group_name_H-M   'P 1'
#
loop_
_entity.id
_entity.type
_entity.pdbx_description
1 polymer ?
#
loop_
_entity_poly.entity_id
_entity_poly.type
_entity_poly.pdbx_seq_one_letter_code
_entity_poly.pdbx_strand_id
1 'polypeptide(L)'
;MRTAPGLASATEIKPRDGPPCRSRLHTHDLPLHRASGLSMNEGELEMKNLRILSMLLIATIAGLAAMLFASRWLIQQGNSGTTKVAVAAVDVNLGQRLSPEFIRLVDWPAASLPPGAISDEHAIDGRVTRTSLSPGEPVLESKLTPVGTKGGLSAVIADGKRAITVRVNDVVGVAGFALPGSYVDIIVNTQQETPDGKPAKGAQADREEHSISKIVLEKILVLAVAQEVNRDETKPKVVNAVTLEVTPDEAEKLDLARSVGTLSLVLRNQVDPRPVDTAGATKSTLLKEPVVATVAVPVVKTVQVVKRVAAVERKATGTCIGVISGMQHNQECF
;
A
#
# COMPACT_ATOMS: atom_id res chain seq x y z
N MET A 1 1.28 -4.65 -53.68
CA MET A 1 2.57 -5.34 -53.89
C MET A 1 3.28 -5.36 -52.53
N ARG A 2 3.64 -6.45 -51.84
CA ARG A 2 3.98 -7.85 -52.16
C ARG A 2 3.68 -8.67 -50.87
N THR A 3 2.79 -9.68 -50.93
CA THR A 3 3.03 -11.14 -50.84
C THR A 3 3.58 -11.70 -49.51
N ALA A 4 2.78 -12.59 -48.89
CA ALA A 4 3.11 -13.62 -47.88
C ALA A 4 3.97 -14.77 -48.50
N PRO A 5 4.41 -15.86 -47.82
CA PRO A 5 3.73 -16.76 -46.84
C PRO A 5 4.60 -17.00 -45.56
N GLY A 6 4.27 -17.71 -44.48
CA GLY A 6 3.36 -18.80 -44.14
C GLY A 6 4.20 -19.88 -43.40
N LEU A 7 3.83 -20.33 -42.20
CA LEU A 7 4.07 -21.71 -41.71
C LEU A 7 3.31 -21.98 -40.40
N ALA A 8 2.54 -23.07 -40.42
CA ALA A 8 1.77 -23.63 -39.32
C ALA A 8 2.63 -24.53 -38.42
N SER A 9 2.24 -24.69 -37.16
CA SER A 9 2.59 -25.89 -36.39
C SER A 9 1.49 -26.18 -35.37
N ALA A 10 0.68 -27.19 -35.71
CA ALA A 10 -0.29 -27.82 -34.83
C ALA A 10 0.39 -29.03 -34.19
N THR A 11 0.33 -29.15 -32.86
CA THR A 11 0.81 -30.33 -32.14
C THR A 11 -0.40 -31.11 -31.64
N GLU A 12 -0.71 -32.16 -32.38
CA GLU A 12 -1.69 -33.20 -32.10
C GLU A 12 -1.00 -34.34 -31.32
N ILE A 13 -1.55 -34.75 -30.17
CA ILE A 13 -1.07 -35.92 -29.40
C ILE A 13 -2.23 -36.85 -29.05
N LYS A 14 -2.45 -37.78 -29.98
CA LYS A 14 -2.75 -39.23 -29.91
C LYS A 14 -3.40 -39.87 -28.64
N PRO A 15 -4.41 -40.76 -28.82
CA PRO A 15 -5.01 -41.58 -27.77
C PRO A 15 -4.21 -42.87 -27.47
N ARG A 16 -4.39 -43.43 -26.25
CA ARG A 16 -3.77 -44.68 -25.80
C ARG A 16 -4.60 -45.91 -26.18
N ASP A 17 -3.95 -46.81 -26.91
CA ASP A 17 -4.36 -48.16 -27.26
C ASP A 17 -4.43 -49.12 -26.06
N GLY A 18 -5.39 -50.05 -26.11
CA GLY A 18 -5.50 -51.19 -25.19
C GLY A 18 -4.63 -52.39 -25.60
N PRO A 19 -4.38 -53.35 -24.70
CA PRO A 19 -3.57 -54.53 -25.01
C PRO A 19 -4.39 -55.74 -25.52
N PRO A 20 -3.72 -56.71 -26.18
CA PRO A 20 -4.35 -57.62 -27.13
C PRO A 20 -4.68 -59.02 -26.59
N CYS A 21 -5.47 -59.72 -27.40
CA CYS A 21 -5.85 -61.13 -27.31
C CYS A 21 -4.67 -62.09 -27.07
N ARG A 22 -4.90 -63.13 -26.25
CA ARG A 22 -4.24 -64.42 -26.42
C ARG A 22 -5.18 -65.59 -26.12
N SER A 23 -5.47 -66.32 -27.19
CA SER A 23 -6.06 -67.64 -27.25
C SER A 23 -5.22 -68.69 -26.54
N ARG A 24 -5.86 -69.59 -25.78
CA ARG A 24 -5.35 -70.95 -25.56
C ARG A 24 -6.50 -71.93 -25.42
N LEU A 25 -6.62 -72.79 -26.44
CA LEU A 25 -7.43 -73.99 -26.45
C LEU A 25 -6.97 -74.93 -25.33
N HIS A 26 -7.93 -75.52 -24.62
CA HIS A 26 -7.81 -76.91 -24.19
C HIS A 26 -9.17 -77.58 -24.38
N THR A 27 -9.22 -78.43 -25.40
CA THR A 27 -10.13 -79.56 -25.58
C THR A 27 -10.14 -80.43 -24.34
N HIS A 28 -11.29 -80.95 -23.90
CA HIS A 28 -11.46 -82.31 -23.35
C HIS A 28 -12.95 -82.68 -23.39
N ASP A 29 -13.23 -83.65 -24.25
CA ASP A 29 -14.21 -84.75 -24.22
C ASP A 29 -15.65 -84.60 -23.68
N LEU A 30 -16.56 -84.96 -24.60
CA LEU A 30 -17.91 -85.48 -24.39
C LEU A 30 -17.91 -86.72 -23.47
N PRO A 31 -19.04 -87.00 -22.79
CA PRO A 31 -19.92 -87.99 -23.39
C PRO A 31 -21.42 -87.62 -23.38
N LEU A 32 -22.01 -87.92 -24.53
CA LEU A 32 -23.41 -88.25 -24.80
C LEU A 32 -24.18 -88.82 -23.60
N HIS A 33 -25.27 -88.15 -23.23
CA HIS A 33 -26.44 -88.82 -22.67
C HIS A 33 -27.74 -88.27 -23.29
N ARG A 34 -28.23 -89.06 -24.23
CA ARG A 34 -29.63 -89.48 -24.42
C ARG A 34 -30.70 -88.39 -24.38
N ALA A 35 -31.21 -88.12 -25.58
CA ALA A 35 -32.53 -87.56 -25.83
C ALA A 35 -33.61 -88.25 -24.99
N SER A 36 -34.47 -87.45 -24.38
CA SER A 36 -35.84 -87.82 -24.00
C SER A 36 -36.64 -86.53 -24.02
N GLY A 37 -37.54 -86.41 -24.99
CA GLY A 37 -38.41 -85.27 -25.14
C GLY A 37 -39.38 -85.14 -23.97
N LEU A 38 -39.73 -83.89 -23.68
CA LEU A 38 -40.95 -83.44 -23.00
C LEU A 38 -41.13 -82.02 -23.54
N SER A 39 -41.99 -81.88 -24.55
CA SER A 39 -43.36 -81.41 -24.35
C SER A 39 -43.39 -79.95 -23.91
N MET A 40 -43.94 -79.13 -24.81
CA MET A 40 -44.47 -77.80 -24.54
C MET A 40 -45.15 -77.73 -23.17
N ASN A 41 -44.90 -76.64 -22.44
CA ASN A 41 -45.87 -76.03 -21.54
C ASN A 41 -45.59 -74.52 -21.51
N GLU A 42 -46.31 -73.80 -22.37
CA GLU A 42 -46.65 -72.41 -22.13
C GLU A 42 -47.61 -72.38 -20.93
N GLY A 43 -47.25 -71.66 -19.87
CA GLY A 43 -48.17 -71.40 -18.76
C GLY A 43 -47.59 -71.64 -17.37
N GLU A 44 -46.67 -70.77 -16.93
CA GLU A 44 -46.56 -70.41 -15.49
C GLU A 44 -45.83 -69.07 -15.32
N LEU A 45 -46.23 -68.07 -16.10
CA LEU A 45 -45.72 -66.70 -16.04
C LEU A 45 -46.71 -65.81 -15.26
N GLU A 46 -46.89 -66.01 -13.95
CA GLU A 46 -47.70 -65.01 -13.21
C GLU A 46 -47.30 -64.71 -11.76
N MET A 47 -46.68 -65.61 -11.00
CA MET A 47 -46.52 -65.36 -9.54
C MET A 47 -45.09 -65.22 -9.00
N LYS A 48 -44.05 -65.65 -9.75
CA LYS A 48 -42.63 -65.43 -9.37
C LYS A 48 -42.03 -64.16 -10.00
N ASN A 49 -42.42 -63.84 -11.22
CA ASN A 49 -41.99 -62.61 -11.90
C ASN A 49 -42.61 -61.36 -11.28
N LEU A 50 -43.79 -61.47 -10.66
CA LEU A 50 -44.40 -60.33 -9.95
C LEU A 50 -43.60 -59.90 -8.72
N ARG A 51 -42.96 -60.84 -8.01
CA ARG A 51 -42.08 -60.54 -6.86
C ARG A 51 -40.75 -59.95 -7.29
N ILE A 52 -40.18 -60.43 -8.40
CA ILE A 52 -38.94 -59.88 -8.96
C ILE A 52 -39.20 -58.50 -9.57
N LEU A 53 -40.31 -58.33 -10.28
CA LEU A 53 -40.75 -57.05 -10.85
C LEU A 53 -41.09 -56.04 -9.75
N SER A 54 -41.72 -56.47 -8.65
CA SER A 54 -42.00 -55.58 -7.51
C SER A 54 -40.72 -55.17 -6.79
N MET A 55 -39.74 -56.06 -6.62
CA MET A 55 -38.43 -55.70 -6.07
C MET A 55 -37.65 -54.74 -6.97
N LEU A 56 -37.69 -54.94 -8.30
CA LEU A 56 -37.09 -54.02 -9.26
C LEU A 56 -37.77 -52.63 -9.23
N LEU A 57 -39.10 -52.60 -9.14
CA LEU A 57 -39.88 -51.37 -9.03
C LEU A 57 -39.56 -50.63 -7.71
N ILE A 58 -39.47 -51.34 -6.59
CA ILE A 58 -39.13 -50.74 -5.30
C ILE A 58 -37.69 -50.20 -5.31
N ALA A 59 -36.73 -50.94 -5.86
CA ALA A 59 -35.34 -50.50 -5.95
C ALA A 59 -35.18 -49.27 -6.83
N THR A 60 -35.89 -49.21 -7.96
CA THR A 60 -35.88 -48.04 -8.85
C THR A 60 -36.54 -46.83 -8.20
N ILE A 61 -37.69 -47.00 -7.53
CA ILE A 61 -38.35 -45.92 -6.77
C ILE A 61 -37.45 -45.41 -5.64
N ALA A 62 -36.83 -46.30 -4.87
CA ALA A 62 -35.92 -45.92 -3.79
C ALA A 62 -34.69 -45.19 -4.31
N GLY A 63 -34.12 -45.62 -5.44
CA GLY A 63 -33.01 -44.93 -6.10
C GLY A 63 -33.40 -43.53 -6.58
N LEU A 64 -34.56 -43.39 -7.20
CA LEU A 64 -35.11 -42.09 -7.63
C LEU A 64 -35.38 -41.16 -6.44
N ALA A 65 -35.97 -41.69 -5.35
CA ALA A 65 -36.23 -40.94 -4.14
C ALA A 65 -34.93 -40.46 -3.48
N ALA A 66 -33.91 -41.33 -3.38
CA ALA A 66 -32.60 -40.96 -2.87
C ALA A 66 -31.92 -39.89 -3.74
N MET A 67 -32.02 -39.99 -5.06
CA MET A 67 -31.47 -39.00 -5.99
C MET A 67 -32.19 -37.64 -5.90
N LEU A 68 -33.52 -37.64 -5.77
CA LEU A 68 -34.30 -36.41 -5.56
C LEU A 68 -34.01 -35.78 -4.20
N PHE A 69 -33.78 -36.58 -3.17
CA PHE A 69 -33.39 -36.10 -1.84
C PHE A 69 -31.98 -35.49 -1.84
N ALA A 70 -31.01 -36.20 -2.42
CA ALA A 70 -29.63 -35.73 -2.53
C ALA A 70 -29.51 -34.45 -3.37
N SER A 71 -30.23 -34.38 -4.50
CA SER A 71 -30.27 -33.18 -5.33
C SER A 71 -30.91 -31.99 -4.58
N ARG A 72 -32.00 -32.19 -3.85
CA ARG A 72 -32.58 -31.13 -3.01
C ARG A 72 -31.65 -30.67 -1.89
N TRP A 73 -30.96 -31.59 -1.22
CA TRP A 73 -30.04 -31.28 -0.14
C TRP A 73 -28.82 -30.48 -0.64
N LEU A 74 -28.28 -30.86 -1.80
CA LEU A 74 -27.18 -30.14 -2.44
C LEU A 74 -27.58 -28.72 -2.88
N ILE A 75 -28.80 -28.55 -3.41
CA ILE A 75 -29.34 -27.25 -3.80
C ILE A 75 -29.60 -26.37 -2.56
N GLN A 76 -30.05 -26.95 -1.44
CA GLN A 76 -30.24 -26.20 -0.19
C GLN A 76 -28.92 -25.72 0.43
N GLN A 77 -27.84 -26.49 0.33
CA GLN A 77 -26.52 -26.04 0.80
C GLN A 77 -25.92 -24.93 -0.09
N GLY A 78 -26.22 -24.94 -1.38
CA GLY A 78 -25.79 -23.89 -2.32
C GLY A 78 -26.54 -22.56 -2.17
N ASN A 79 -27.69 -22.55 -1.48
CA ASN A 79 -28.54 -21.37 -1.34
C ASN A 79 -28.30 -20.65 0.01
N SER A 80 -27.03 -20.45 0.36
CA SER A 80 -26.64 -19.44 1.34
C SER A 80 -27.13 -18.11 0.79
N GLY A 81 -28.07 -17.45 1.46
CA GLY A 81 -28.75 -16.25 0.93
C GLY A 81 -27.79 -15.27 0.25
N THR A 82 -28.21 -14.71 -0.88
CA THR A 82 -27.43 -13.69 -1.58
C THR A 82 -27.83 -12.30 -1.11
N THR A 83 -26.85 -11.43 -0.95
CA THR A 83 -27.05 -10.00 -0.67
C THR A 83 -26.50 -9.21 -1.83
N LYS A 84 -27.19 -8.14 -2.23
CA LYS A 84 -26.68 -7.24 -3.26
C LYS A 84 -25.48 -6.47 -2.73
N VAL A 85 -24.42 -6.39 -3.53
CA VAL A 85 -23.20 -5.64 -3.21
C VAL A 85 -22.88 -4.74 -4.38
N ALA A 86 -22.56 -3.49 -4.07
CA ALA A 86 -22.05 -2.54 -5.03
C ALA A 86 -20.62 -2.90 -5.42
N VAL A 87 -20.41 -3.11 -6.71
CA VAL A 87 -19.11 -3.33 -7.33
C VAL A 87 -18.81 -2.23 -8.34
N ALA A 88 -17.54 -1.94 -8.58
CA ALA A 88 -17.13 -1.01 -9.63
C ALA A 88 -17.49 -1.58 -11.01
N ALA A 89 -18.21 -0.81 -11.83
CA ALA A 89 -18.55 -1.18 -13.20
C ALA A 89 -17.41 -0.92 -14.18
N VAL A 90 -16.55 0.06 -13.88
CA VAL A 90 -15.39 0.49 -14.67
C VAL A 90 -14.22 0.83 -13.75
N ASP A 91 -13.05 1.14 -14.31
CA ASP A 91 -11.93 1.68 -13.56
C ASP A 91 -12.29 3.04 -12.94
N VAL A 92 -12.21 3.13 -11.62
CA VAL A 92 -12.41 4.38 -10.89
C VAL A 92 -11.08 4.80 -10.29
N ASN A 93 -10.63 6.00 -10.63
CA ASN A 93 -9.36 6.52 -10.13
C ASN A 93 -9.50 7.02 -8.68
N LEU A 94 -8.37 7.12 -7.98
CA LEU A 94 -8.27 7.74 -6.66
C LEU A 94 -8.75 9.21 -6.70
N GLY A 95 -9.55 9.61 -5.71
CA GLY A 95 -10.10 10.97 -5.60
C GLY A 95 -11.26 11.26 -6.56
N GLN A 96 -11.73 10.26 -7.32
CA GLN A 96 -12.83 10.38 -8.26
C GLN A 96 -14.17 10.35 -7.53
N ARG A 97 -15.08 11.24 -7.93
CA ARG A 97 -16.46 11.23 -7.42
C ARG A 97 -17.21 10.07 -8.06
N LEU A 98 -17.84 9.26 -7.22
CA LEU A 98 -18.69 8.16 -7.64
C LEU A 98 -20.07 8.70 -8.01
N SER A 99 -20.55 8.19 -9.13
CA SER A 99 -21.87 8.42 -9.68
C SER A 99 -22.47 7.04 -10.02
N PRO A 100 -23.80 6.94 -10.14
CA PRO A 100 -24.49 5.67 -10.38
C PRO A 100 -23.94 4.88 -11.57
N GLU A 101 -23.47 5.55 -12.63
CA GLU A 101 -22.89 4.88 -13.81
C GLU A 101 -21.58 4.12 -13.56
N PHE A 102 -20.85 4.44 -12.48
CA PHE A 102 -19.61 3.76 -12.12
C PHE A 102 -19.84 2.52 -11.24
N ILE A 103 -21.07 2.27 -10.81
CA ILE A 103 -21.42 1.23 -9.84
C ILE A 103 -22.41 0.25 -10.46
N ARG A 104 -22.29 -1.02 -10.08
CA ARG A 104 -23.28 -2.05 -10.39
C ARG A 104 -23.58 -2.87 -9.14
N LEU A 105 -24.84 -3.19 -8.89
CA LEU A 105 -25.22 -4.14 -7.86
C LEU A 105 -25.13 -5.57 -8.40
N VAL A 106 -24.39 -6.43 -7.70
CA VAL A 106 -24.22 -7.85 -8.03
C VAL A 106 -24.64 -8.70 -6.82
N ASP A 107 -25.28 -9.83 -7.08
CA ASP A 107 -25.65 -10.79 -6.04
C ASP A 107 -24.39 -11.48 -5.50
N TRP A 108 -24.12 -11.28 -4.21
CA TRP A 108 -22.95 -11.83 -3.52
C TRP A 108 -23.39 -12.82 -2.43
N PRO A 109 -22.72 -13.97 -2.26
CA PRO A 109 -23.06 -14.91 -1.19
C PRO A 109 -22.87 -14.27 0.19
N ALA A 110 -23.91 -14.24 1.02
CA ALA A 110 -23.83 -13.59 2.35
C ALA A 110 -22.74 -14.20 3.25
N ALA A 111 -22.42 -15.49 3.06
CA ALA A 111 -21.36 -16.17 3.79
C ALA A 111 -19.94 -15.68 3.45
N SER A 112 -19.74 -14.99 2.33
CA SER A 112 -18.43 -14.50 1.86
C SER A 112 -18.44 -12.99 1.62
N LEU A 113 -19.33 -12.26 2.28
CA LEU A 113 -19.43 -10.82 2.17
C LEU A 113 -18.20 -10.14 2.81
N PRO A 114 -17.43 -9.33 2.06
CA PRO A 114 -16.34 -8.57 2.65
C PRO A 114 -16.86 -7.59 3.72
N PRO A 115 -16.12 -7.39 4.83
CA PRO A 115 -16.53 -6.45 5.86
C PRO A 115 -16.58 -5.02 5.30
N GLY A 116 -17.67 -4.31 5.60
CA GLY A 116 -17.89 -2.94 5.14
C GLY A 116 -18.31 -2.81 3.67
N ALA A 117 -18.71 -3.90 3.01
CA ALA A 117 -19.32 -3.86 1.69
C ALA A 117 -20.66 -3.11 1.72
N ILE A 118 -20.87 -2.24 0.74
CA ILE A 118 -22.07 -1.41 0.65
C ILE A 118 -23.08 -2.11 -0.26
N SER A 119 -24.31 -2.25 0.23
CA SER A 119 -25.41 -2.90 -0.48
C SER A 119 -26.39 -1.94 -1.15
N ASP A 120 -26.30 -0.65 -0.82
CA ASP A 120 -27.16 0.41 -1.33
C ASP A 120 -26.38 1.36 -2.25
N GLU A 121 -26.86 1.52 -3.48
CA GLU A 121 -26.27 2.41 -4.48
C GLU A 121 -26.42 3.89 -4.07
N HIS A 122 -27.53 4.25 -3.41
CA HIS A 122 -27.78 5.63 -2.98
C HIS A 122 -26.81 6.10 -1.89
N ALA A 123 -26.27 5.17 -1.10
CA ALA A 123 -25.28 5.47 -0.09
C ALA A 123 -23.90 5.84 -0.69
N ILE A 124 -23.67 5.48 -1.96
CA ILE A 124 -22.41 5.68 -2.70
C ILE A 124 -22.47 6.95 -3.55
N ASP A 125 -23.66 7.35 -4.00
CA ASP A 125 -23.83 8.52 -4.87
C ASP A 125 -23.22 9.79 -4.25
N GLY A 126 -22.33 10.42 -5.02
CA GLY A 126 -21.65 11.63 -4.64
C GLY A 126 -20.49 11.45 -3.65
N ARG A 127 -20.21 10.23 -3.18
CA ARG A 127 -18.99 9.93 -2.42
C ARG A 127 -17.76 9.92 -3.31
N VAL A 128 -16.58 9.90 -2.68
CA VAL A 128 -15.30 9.99 -3.37
C VAL A 128 -14.45 8.80 -2.98
N THR A 129 -13.73 8.25 -3.95
CA THR A 129 -12.80 7.14 -3.70
C THR A 129 -11.52 7.63 -3.01
N ARG A 130 -11.08 6.91 -1.97
CA ARG A 130 -9.78 7.09 -1.32
C ARG A 130 -8.67 6.32 -2.03
N THR A 131 -9.03 5.26 -2.74
CA THR A 131 -8.13 4.39 -3.50
C THR A 131 -8.75 4.11 -4.87
N SER A 132 -7.92 3.80 -5.87
CA SER A 132 -8.45 3.33 -7.16
C SER A 132 -9.20 2.00 -6.98
N LEU A 133 -10.26 1.80 -7.77
CA LEU A 133 -11.07 0.59 -7.82
C LEU A 133 -11.06 0.03 -9.23
N SER A 134 -10.86 -1.28 -9.33
CA SER A 134 -10.90 -2.00 -10.61
C SER A 134 -12.32 -2.51 -10.91
N PRO A 135 -12.67 -2.76 -12.18
CA PRO A 135 -13.95 -3.37 -12.54
C PRO A 135 -14.20 -4.69 -11.81
N GLY A 136 -15.41 -4.88 -11.29
CA GLY A 136 -15.83 -6.05 -10.52
C GLY A 136 -15.36 -6.06 -9.06
N GLU A 137 -14.59 -5.06 -8.63
CA GLU A 137 -14.15 -4.93 -7.25
C GLU A 137 -15.27 -4.43 -6.33
N PRO A 138 -15.52 -5.06 -5.17
CA PRO A 138 -16.54 -4.61 -4.23
C PRO A 138 -16.16 -3.27 -3.60
N VAL A 139 -17.12 -2.34 -3.57
CA VAL A 139 -16.95 -1.04 -2.96
C VAL A 139 -17.16 -1.16 -1.46
N LEU A 140 -16.09 -0.83 -0.71
CA LEU A 140 -16.04 -0.91 0.74
C LEU A 140 -16.02 0.49 1.34
N GLU A 141 -16.63 0.66 2.52
CA GLU A 141 -16.60 1.93 3.27
C GLU A 141 -15.16 2.42 3.52
N SER A 142 -14.20 1.49 3.74
CA SER A 142 -12.78 1.83 3.95
C SER A 142 -12.09 2.45 2.73
N LYS A 143 -12.64 2.23 1.52
CA LYS A 143 -12.15 2.77 0.25
C LYS A 143 -12.86 4.06 -0.14
N LEU A 144 -13.85 4.50 0.62
CA LEU A 144 -14.59 5.74 0.39
C LEU A 144 -14.20 6.79 1.41
N THR A 145 -14.31 8.06 1.02
CA THR A 145 -14.17 9.18 1.94
C THR A 145 -15.40 9.29 2.84
N PRO A 146 -15.27 9.94 4.01
CA PRO A 146 -16.41 10.30 4.83
C PRO A 146 -17.50 11.04 4.03
N VAL A 147 -18.74 10.89 4.48
CA VAL A 147 -19.89 11.57 3.86
C VAL A 147 -19.70 13.08 3.92
N GLY A 148 -19.94 13.77 2.80
CA GLY A 148 -19.82 15.23 2.72
C GLY A 148 -18.44 15.74 2.30
N THR A 149 -17.46 14.88 2.07
CA THR A 149 -16.19 15.28 1.47
C THR A 149 -16.41 15.72 0.02
N LYS A 150 -16.10 16.98 -0.30
CA LYS A 150 -16.10 17.48 -1.68
C LYS A 150 -14.96 16.81 -2.44
N GLY A 151 -15.25 16.19 -3.58
CA GLY A 151 -14.30 15.43 -4.37
C GLY A 151 -13.09 16.21 -4.89
N GLY A 152 -12.19 15.49 -5.55
CA GLY A 152 -10.88 16.01 -5.96
C GLY A 152 -9.78 15.69 -4.95
N LEU A 153 -8.58 16.23 -5.19
CA LEU A 153 -7.39 15.87 -4.42
C LEU A 153 -7.52 16.15 -2.92
N SER A 154 -8.29 17.17 -2.54
CA SER A 154 -8.60 17.52 -1.15
C SER A 154 -9.29 16.40 -0.36
N ALA A 155 -9.96 15.47 -1.05
CA ALA A 155 -10.64 14.34 -0.45
C ALA A 155 -9.68 13.20 -0.06
N VAL A 156 -8.50 13.17 -0.67
CA VAL A 156 -7.48 12.15 -0.49
C VAL A 156 -6.51 12.52 0.64
N ILE A 157 -6.35 13.82 0.90
CA ILE A 157 -5.45 14.34 1.93
C ILE A 157 -5.93 13.88 3.32
N ALA A 158 -5.04 13.27 4.09
CA ALA A 158 -5.33 12.88 5.46
C ALA A 158 -5.63 14.09 6.35
N ASP A 159 -6.44 13.88 7.39
CA ASP A 159 -6.74 14.94 8.36
C ASP A 159 -5.46 15.49 9.00
N GLY A 160 -5.42 16.81 9.21
CA GLY A 160 -4.23 17.53 9.69
C GLY A 160 -3.10 17.71 8.68
N LYS A 161 -3.16 17.11 7.47
CA LYS A 161 -2.12 17.25 6.42
C LYS A 161 -2.56 18.15 5.26
N ARG A 162 -1.61 18.59 4.44
CA ARG A 162 -1.79 19.51 3.31
C ARG A 162 -1.13 18.95 2.06
N ALA A 163 -1.66 19.32 0.89
CA ALA A 163 -1.06 19.00 -0.39
C ALA A 163 -0.26 20.21 -0.89
N ILE A 164 0.99 19.99 -1.28
CA ILE A 164 1.84 21.00 -1.89
C ILE A 164 2.43 20.46 -3.20
N THR A 165 2.38 21.27 -4.25
CA THR A 165 2.96 20.91 -5.55
C THR A 165 4.32 21.58 -5.70
N VAL A 166 5.33 20.77 -6.01
CA VAL A 166 6.70 21.23 -6.22
C VAL A 166 7.21 20.83 -7.60
N ARG A 167 7.93 21.76 -8.24
CA ARG A 167 8.64 21.52 -9.49
C ARG A 167 9.96 20.83 -9.18
N VAL A 168 10.26 19.76 -9.91
CA VAL A 168 11.43 18.90 -9.64
C VAL A 168 12.19 18.65 -10.94
N ASN A 169 13.50 18.47 -10.85
CA ASN A 169 14.33 18.31 -12.05
C ASN A 169 14.17 16.92 -12.69
N ASP A 170 13.99 16.90 -14.01
CA ASP A 170 13.61 15.72 -14.81
C ASP A 170 14.63 14.56 -14.76
N VAL A 171 15.90 14.85 -14.45
CA VAL A 171 16.97 13.84 -14.42
C VAL A 171 16.94 13.02 -13.13
N VAL A 172 16.41 13.59 -12.04
CA VAL A 172 16.42 12.95 -10.71
C VAL A 172 15.01 12.52 -10.29
N GLY A 173 13.96 12.95 -11.00
CA GLY A 173 12.58 12.53 -10.84
C GLY A 173 12.30 11.10 -11.32
N VAL A 174 13.08 10.12 -10.83
CA VAL A 174 12.78 8.69 -10.84
C VAL A 174 12.14 8.15 -12.12
N ALA A 175 12.53 8.57 -13.33
CA ALA A 175 12.09 8.01 -14.63
C ALA A 175 10.58 7.62 -14.75
N GLY A 176 9.66 8.33 -14.09
CA GLY A 176 8.22 7.97 -14.07
C GLY A 176 7.77 6.93 -13.02
N PHE A 177 8.63 6.52 -12.08
CA PHE A 177 8.34 5.55 -11.02
C PHE A 177 7.82 6.17 -9.71
N ALA A 178 7.89 7.50 -9.55
CA ALA A 178 7.28 8.21 -8.43
C ALA A 178 5.76 8.33 -8.64
N LEU A 179 5.07 7.19 -8.68
CA LEU A 179 3.63 7.13 -8.91
C LEU A 179 2.83 7.60 -7.69
N PRO A 180 1.58 8.07 -7.86
CA PRO A 180 0.66 8.28 -6.75
C PRO A 180 0.61 7.05 -5.82
N GLY A 181 0.71 7.28 -4.52
CA GLY A 181 0.77 6.23 -3.50
C GLY A 181 2.19 5.79 -3.11
N SER A 182 3.23 6.24 -3.84
CA SER A 182 4.62 5.97 -3.48
C SER A 182 5.14 6.94 -2.41
N TYR A 183 6.18 6.51 -1.67
CA TYR A 183 6.89 7.34 -0.72
C TYR A 183 8.20 7.84 -1.33
N VAL A 184 8.53 9.12 -1.12
CA VAL A 184 9.74 9.76 -1.61
C VAL A 184 10.45 10.53 -0.49
N ASP A 185 11.76 10.65 -0.62
CA ASP A 185 12.58 11.58 0.15
C ASP A 185 12.91 12.78 -0.75
N ILE A 186 12.95 13.98 -0.17
CA ILE A 186 13.20 15.24 -0.87
C ILE A 186 14.60 15.72 -0.53
N ILE A 187 15.46 15.83 -1.53
CA ILE A 187 16.78 16.42 -1.42
C ILE A 187 16.74 17.86 -1.93
N VAL A 188 17.32 18.78 -1.16
CA VAL A 188 17.65 20.12 -1.65
C VAL A 188 19.14 20.19 -1.92
N ASN A 189 19.50 20.74 -3.08
CA ASN A 189 20.84 21.23 -3.34
C ASN A 189 20.81 22.76 -3.23
N THR A 190 21.56 23.30 -2.26
CA THR A 190 21.64 24.73 -1.97
C THR A 190 23.08 25.17 -1.74
N GLN A 191 23.35 26.47 -1.80
CA GLN A 191 24.64 27.05 -1.42
C GLN A 191 24.69 27.15 0.11
N GLN A 192 25.73 26.57 0.71
CA GLN A 192 26.00 26.67 2.12
C GLN A 192 26.45 28.10 2.44
N GLU A 193 25.70 28.78 3.30
CA GLU A 193 26.13 30.06 3.85
C GLU A 193 27.26 29.84 4.84
N THR A 194 28.37 30.54 4.65
CA THR A 194 29.49 30.56 5.60
C THR A 194 29.02 31.18 6.92
N PRO A 195 29.51 30.72 8.09
CA PRO A 195 29.07 31.20 9.42
C PRO A 195 29.13 32.72 9.64
N ASP A 196 29.93 33.44 8.85
CA ASP A 196 30.08 34.89 8.94
C ASP A 196 29.06 35.71 8.11
N GLY A 197 28.05 35.06 7.51
CA GLY A 197 26.98 35.73 6.75
C GLY A 197 27.46 36.49 5.51
N LYS A 198 28.70 36.27 5.08
CA LYS A 198 29.29 36.87 3.87
C LYS A 198 29.20 35.85 2.74
N PRO A 199 28.53 36.17 1.62
CA PRO A 199 28.69 35.36 0.41
C PRO A 199 30.19 35.33 0.06
N ALA A 200 30.71 34.15 -0.28
CA ALA A 200 32.10 33.97 -0.68
C ALA A 200 32.44 35.04 -1.74
N LYS A 201 33.34 35.97 -1.39
CA LYS A 201 33.76 37.04 -2.28
C LYS A 201 34.73 36.43 -3.30
N GLY A 202 34.21 35.99 -4.43
CA GLY A 202 35.00 35.49 -5.53
C GLY A 202 34.10 34.87 -6.60
N ALA A 203 34.65 34.71 -7.80
CA ALA A 203 33.92 34.46 -9.04
C ALA A 203 33.05 33.19 -9.03
N GLN A 204 32.24 33.01 -10.08
CA GLN A 204 31.35 31.88 -10.38
C GLN A 204 31.89 30.47 -9.99
N ALA A 205 33.21 30.28 -9.90
CA ALA A 205 33.88 29.05 -9.46
C ALA A 205 33.68 28.72 -7.96
N ASP A 206 33.68 29.72 -7.07
CA ASP A 206 33.55 29.51 -5.61
C ASP A 206 32.11 29.10 -5.22
N ARG A 207 31.15 29.43 -6.07
CA ARG A 207 29.72 29.10 -5.87
C ARG A 207 29.45 27.60 -5.88
N GLU A 208 30.20 26.85 -6.68
CA GLU A 208 30.08 25.38 -6.74
C GLU A 208 30.82 24.70 -5.59
N GLU A 209 31.86 25.31 -5.04
CA GLU A 209 32.64 24.75 -3.95
C GLU A 209 31.85 24.69 -2.63
N HIS A 210 30.90 25.61 -2.45
CA HIS A 210 30.05 25.68 -1.27
C HIS A 210 28.65 25.07 -1.45
N SER A 211 28.40 24.26 -2.49
CA SER A 211 27.11 23.57 -2.60
C SER A 211 27.00 22.42 -1.58
N ILE A 212 25.84 22.31 -0.92
CA ILE A 212 25.47 21.19 -0.06
C ILE A 212 24.16 20.57 -0.54
N SER A 213 24.16 19.25 -0.69
CA SER A 213 22.97 18.45 -0.96
C SER A 213 22.54 17.71 0.31
N LYS A 214 21.32 17.95 0.79
CA LYS A 214 20.81 17.34 2.02
C LYS A 214 19.35 16.91 1.86
N ILE A 215 18.98 15.80 2.50
CA ILE A 215 17.58 15.38 2.63
C ILE A 215 16.88 16.34 3.59
N VAL A 216 15.83 17.01 3.13
CA VAL A 216 15.06 17.99 3.91
C VAL A 216 13.83 17.36 4.53
N LEU A 217 13.19 16.47 3.77
CA LEU A 217 11.99 15.75 4.15
C LEU A 217 12.13 14.29 3.75
N GLU A 218 11.65 13.41 4.60
CA GLU A 218 11.73 11.97 4.43
C GLU A 218 10.34 11.36 4.42
N LYS A 219 10.16 10.27 3.67
CA LYS A 219 8.94 9.45 3.67
C LYS A 219 7.67 10.28 3.41
N ILE A 220 7.73 11.13 2.40
CA ILE A 220 6.59 11.94 1.97
C ILE A 220 5.78 11.18 0.93
N LEU A 221 4.45 11.16 1.09
CA LEU A 221 3.54 10.47 0.18
C LEU A 221 3.32 11.31 -1.09
N VAL A 222 3.43 10.69 -2.26
CA VAL A 222 3.06 11.29 -3.53
C VAL A 222 1.57 11.13 -3.75
N LEU A 223 0.86 12.24 -3.93
CA LEU A 223 -0.58 12.27 -4.23
C LEU A 223 -0.86 12.31 -5.73
N ALA A 224 -0.06 13.07 -6.48
CA ALA A 224 -0.24 13.22 -7.92
C ALA A 224 1.08 13.60 -8.61
N VAL A 225 1.18 13.30 -9.91
CA VAL A 225 2.27 13.74 -10.78
C VAL A 225 1.64 14.43 -11.98
N ALA A 226 2.14 15.62 -12.32
CA ALA A 226 1.70 16.40 -13.45
C ALA A 226 2.90 16.81 -14.31
N GLN A 227 2.69 16.88 -15.61
CA GLN A 227 3.67 17.43 -16.55
C GLN A 227 3.22 18.82 -16.97
N GLU A 228 3.98 19.84 -16.56
CA GLU A 228 3.77 21.20 -17.04
C GLU A 228 4.56 21.40 -18.32
N VAL A 229 3.85 21.67 -19.42
CA VAL A 229 4.48 22.08 -20.67
C VAL A 229 4.66 23.59 -20.63
N ASN A 230 5.89 24.04 -20.40
CA ASN A 230 6.21 25.45 -20.53
C ASN A 230 6.28 25.79 -22.04
N ARG A 231 5.43 26.71 -22.49
CA ARG A 231 5.34 27.19 -23.89
C ARG A 231 6.09 28.51 -24.13
N ASP A 232 6.74 29.05 -23.11
CA ASP A 232 7.34 30.39 -23.17
C ASP A 232 8.71 30.42 -23.85
N GLU A 233 9.33 29.26 -24.09
CA GLU A 233 10.54 29.15 -24.90
C GLU A 233 10.22 28.52 -26.26
N THR A 234 10.92 28.96 -27.32
CA THR A 234 10.87 28.42 -28.69
C THR A 234 11.12 26.90 -28.82
N LYS A 235 11.25 26.19 -27.70
CA LYS A 235 11.27 24.73 -27.57
C LYS A 235 10.36 24.34 -26.39
N PRO A 236 9.37 23.44 -26.59
CA PRO A 236 8.57 22.94 -25.48
C PRO A 236 9.48 22.23 -24.47
N LYS A 237 9.54 22.73 -23.25
CA LYS A 237 10.20 22.04 -22.13
C LYS A 237 9.11 21.45 -21.24
N VAL A 238 9.06 20.13 -21.18
CA VAL A 238 8.21 19.40 -20.24
C VAL A 238 8.91 19.43 -18.89
N VAL A 239 8.26 19.97 -17.87
CA VAL A 239 8.80 19.98 -16.50
C VAL A 239 7.89 19.14 -15.63
N ASN A 240 8.47 18.26 -14.82
CA ASN A 240 7.70 17.45 -13.90
C ASN A 240 7.35 18.25 -12.63
N ALA A 241 6.07 18.23 -12.27
CA ALA A 241 5.53 18.75 -11.03
C ALA A 241 4.92 17.59 -10.22
N VAL A 242 5.23 17.51 -8.93
CA VAL A 242 4.75 16.44 -8.06
C VAL A 242 4.00 17.05 -6.88
N THR A 243 2.80 16.53 -6.62
CA THR A 243 1.98 16.92 -5.47
C THR A 243 2.23 15.95 -4.32
N LEU A 244 2.64 16.50 -3.19
CA LEU A 244 3.10 15.78 -2.01
C LEU A 244 2.14 16.01 -0.84
N GLU A 245 1.88 14.97 -0.04
CA GLU A 245 1.16 15.07 1.22
C GLU A 245 2.13 15.34 2.38
N VAL A 246 2.02 16.52 2.98
CA VAL A 246 2.93 17.01 4.02
C VAL A 246 2.14 17.52 5.23
N THR A 247 2.76 17.53 6.40
CA THR A 247 2.25 18.31 7.54
C THR A 247 2.46 19.81 7.32
N PRO A 248 1.75 20.69 8.07
CA PRO A 248 1.96 22.14 7.96
C PRO A 248 3.43 22.55 8.15
N ASP A 249 4.12 22.01 9.16
CA ASP A 249 5.53 22.30 9.44
C ASP A 249 6.46 21.84 8.30
N GLU A 250 6.16 20.69 7.68
CA GLU A 250 6.90 20.19 6.53
C GLU A 250 6.63 21.04 5.27
N ALA A 251 5.40 21.56 5.10
CA ALA A 251 5.06 22.46 4.01
C ALA A 251 5.89 23.75 4.06
N GLU A 252 6.06 24.34 5.26
CA GLU A 252 6.90 25.52 5.47
C GLU A 252 8.37 25.24 5.13
N LYS A 253 8.91 24.10 5.59
CA LYS A 253 10.29 23.68 5.26
C LYS A 253 10.48 23.46 3.77
N LEU A 254 9.51 22.86 3.11
CA LEU A 254 9.57 22.58 1.68
C LEU A 254 9.44 23.85 0.83
N ASP A 255 8.61 24.81 1.26
CA ASP A 255 8.48 26.11 0.60
C ASP A 255 9.79 26.91 0.68
N LEU A 256 10.44 26.91 1.86
CA LEU A 256 11.77 27.48 2.02
C LEU A 256 12.81 26.73 1.17
N ALA A 257 12.82 25.40 1.19
CA ALA A 257 13.74 24.60 0.39
C ALA A 257 13.63 24.89 -1.11
N ARG A 258 12.41 25.16 -1.60
CA ARG A 258 12.13 25.56 -2.98
C ARG A 258 12.69 26.93 -3.33
N SER A 259 12.77 27.87 -2.37
CA SER A 259 13.28 29.22 -2.65
C SER A 259 14.81 29.30 -2.59
N VAL A 260 15.45 28.48 -1.75
CA VAL A 260 16.90 28.53 -1.54
C VAL A 260 17.69 27.62 -2.48
N GLY A 261 17.07 26.64 -3.13
CA GLY A 261 17.80 25.65 -3.91
C GLY A 261 16.96 24.86 -4.91
N THR A 262 17.60 23.88 -5.55
CA THR A 262 16.92 22.97 -6.48
C THR A 262 16.52 21.69 -5.77
N LEU A 263 15.25 21.30 -5.91
CA LEU A 263 14.71 20.09 -5.32
C LEU A 263 14.89 18.89 -6.24
N SER A 264 15.23 17.75 -5.64
CA SER A 264 15.32 16.44 -6.27
C SER A 264 14.53 15.41 -5.47
N LEU A 265 13.82 14.51 -6.15
CA LEU A 265 13.07 13.43 -5.51
C LEU A 265 13.89 12.15 -5.54
N VAL A 266 13.87 11.42 -4.43
CA VAL A 266 14.44 10.09 -4.35
C VAL A 266 13.34 9.13 -3.96
N LEU A 267 13.13 8.08 -4.76
CA LEU A 267 12.13 7.07 -4.44
C LEU A 267 12.57 6.26 -3.23
N ARG A 268 11.71 6.21 -2.22
CA ARG A 268 11.94 5.43 -1.02
C ARG A 268 11.32 4.05 -1.18
N ASN A 269 11.97 3.03 -0.62
CA ASN A 269 11.37 1.72 -0.52
C ASN A 269 10.13 1.77 0.40
N GLN A 270 8.99 1.22 -0.06
CA GLN A 270 7.72 1.26 0.66
C GLN A 270 7.79 0.59 2.04
N VAL A 271 8.68 -0.39 2.23
CA VAL A 271 8.81 -1.13 3.49
C VAL A 271 9.90 -0.60 4.41
N ASP A 272 10.65 0.46 4.06
CA ASP A 272 11.73 0.96 4.91
C ASP A 272 11.24 2.00 5.95
N PRO A 273 11.15 1.65 7.23
CA PRO A 273 10.64 2.54 8.26
C PRO A 273 11.73 3.46 8.84
N ARG A 274 13.01 3.26 8.51
CA ARG A 274 14.12 3.86 9.27
C ARG A 274 14.35 5.31 8.86
N PRO A 275 14.23 6.29 9.77
CA PRO A 275 14.68 7.64 9.47
C PRO A 275 16.19 7.63 9.17
N VAL A 276 16.59 8.33 8.12
CA VAL A 276 17.98 8.38 7.66
C VAL A 276 18.53 9.77 7.93
N ASP A 277 19.21 9.93 9.07
CA ASP A 277 19.94 11.17 9.33
C ASP A 277 21.21 11.21 8.47
N THR A 278 21.25 12.16 7.53
CA THR A 278 22.42 12.38 6.67
C THR A 278 23.04 13.74 6.99
N ALA A 279 24.37 13.78 7.08
CA ALA A 279 25.11 15.04 7.24
C ALA A 279 25.00 15.95 6.00
N GLY A 280 24.44 15.45 4.90
CA GLY A 280 24.51 16.05 3.58
C GLY A 280 25.85 15.77 2.90
N ALA A 281 25.89 16.00 1.60
CA ALA A 281 27.09 15.86 0.77
C ALA A 281 27.49 17.23 0.21
N THR A 282 28.77 17.56 0.34
CA THR A 282 29.40 18.75 -0.26
C THR A 282 30.36 18.29 -1.35
N LYS A 283 30.81 19.22 -2.20
CA LYS A 283 31.80 18.92 -3.24
C LYS A 283 33.07 18.27 -2.65
N SER A 284 33.52 18.74 -1.49
CA SER A 284 34.69 18.20 -0.78
C SER A 284 34.49 16.78 -0.26
N THR A 285 33.32 16.44 0.31
CA THR A 285 33.04 15.09 0.79
C THR A 285 32.78 14.10 -0.35
N LEU A 286 32.26 14.57 -1.49
CA LEU A 286 32.05 13.76 -2.70
C LEU A 286 33.36 13.42 -3.41
N LEU A 287 34.30 14.37 -3.50
CA LEU A 287 35.55 14.21 -4.25
C LEU A 287 36.71 13.60 -3.45
N LYS A 288 36.47 13.14 -2.20
CA LYS A 288 37.47 12.51 -1.31
C LYS A 288 38.71 13.38 -1.07
N GLU A 289 38.55 14.66 -0.77
CA GLU A 289 39.56 15.31 0.06
C GLU A 289 39.28 14.93 1.51
N PRO A 290 40.24 14.31 2.24
CA PRO A 290 40.02 13.87 3.60
C PRO A 290 39.82 15.11 4.48
N VAL A 291 38.56 15.49 4.69
CA VAL A 291 38.20 16.43 5.74
C VAL A 291 38.56 15.72 7.04
N VAL A 292 39.69 16.12 7.61
CA VAL A 292 40.10 15.76 8.97
C VAL A 292 38.89 16.01 9.84
N ALA A 293 38.25 14.93 10.31
CA ALA A 293 37.22 15.01 11.32
C ALA A 293 37.82 15.79 12.48
N THR A 294 37.37 17.02 12.68
CA THR A 294 37.68 17.77 13.89
C THR A 294 37.21 16.90 15.03
N VAL A 295 38.17 16.25 15.68
CA VAL A 295 37.95 15.43 16.87
C VAL A 295 37.17 16.32 17.83
N ALA A 296 35.94 15.92 18.12
CA ALA A 296 35.15 16.55 19.15
C ALA A 296 36.01 16.57 20.42
N VAL A 297 36.44 17.77 20.81
CA VAL A 297 37.11 17.97 22.09
C VAL A 297 36.17 17.40 23.13
N PRO A 298 36.56 16.37 23.91
CA PRO A 298 35.67 15.81 24.90
C PRO A 298 35.34 16.94 25.88
N VAL A 299 34.05 17.25 25.98
CA VAL A 299 33.52 18.15 27.00
C VAL A 299 33.93 17.57 28.34
N VAL A 300 34.97 18.15 28.95
CA VAL A 300 35.37 17.86 30.31
C VAL A 300 34.18 18.25 31.17
N LYS A 301 33.43 17.25 31.65
CA LYS A 301 32.40 17.46 32.68
C LYS A 301 33.09 18.13 33.85
N THR A 302 32.86 19.43 34.03
CA THR A 302 33.31 20.15 35.21
C THR A 302 32.54 19.57 36.38
N VAL A 303 33.20 18.71 37.18
CA VAL A 303 32.66 18.27 38.46
C VAL A 303 32.55 19.53 39.33
N GLN A 304 31.34 20.04 39.49
CA GLN A 304 31.10 21.07 40.48
C GLN A 304 31.29 20.45 41.86
N VAL A 305 32.43 20.76 42.48
CA VAL A 305 32.68 20.46 43.89
C VAL A 305 31.73 21.33 44.69
N VAL A 306 30.60 20.75 45.10
CA VAL A 306 29.69 21.37 46.08
C VAL A 306 30.44 21.43 47.40
N LYS A 307 31.04 22.58 47.69
CA LYS A 307 31.62 22.88 48.99
C LYS A 307 30.46 22.90 49.98
N ARG A 308 30.31 21.85 50.79
CA ARG A 308 29.37 21.84 51.92
C ARG A 308 29.80 22.94 52.89
N VAL A 309 29.14 24.08 52.82
CA VAL A 309 29.25 25.11 53.85
C VAL A 309 28.52 24.57 55.07
N ALA A 310 29.26 24.33 56.15
CA ALA A 310 28.70 23.99 57.44
C ALA A 310 27.70 25.08 57.84
N ALA A 311 26.51 24.67 58.26
CA ALA A 311 25.49 25.56 58.79
C ALA A 311 26.07 26.29 60.01
N VAL A 312 26.38 27.57 59.85
CA VAL A 312 26.70 28.45 60.97
C VAL A 312 25.39 28.76 61.67
N GLU A 313 25.27 28.21 62.87
CA GLU A 313 24.20 28.42 63.83
C GLU A 313 23.95 29.93 64.03
N ARG A 314 22.74 30.38 63.72
CA ARG A 314 22.32 31.77 63.89
C ARG A 314 22.24 32.08 65.39
N LYS A 315 23.23 32.79 65.92
CA LYS A 315 23.15 33.41 67.25
C LYS A 315 22.27 34.66 67.18
N ALA A 316 21.33 34.73 68.11
CA ALA A 316 20.26 35.73 68.19
C ALA A 316 20.76 37.18 68.26
N THR A 317 19.98 38.07 67.66
CA THR A 317 20.19 39.51 67.52
C THR A 317 20.08 40.26 68.84
N GLY A 318 21.21 40.81 69.33
CA GLY A 318 21.24 41.91 70.29
C GLY A 318 21.37 43.25 69.57
N THR A 319 20.71 44.30 70.06
CA THR A 319 20.65 45.62 69.44
C THR A 319 21.88 46.43 69.85
N CYS A 320 22.80 46.68 68.92
CA CYS A 320 23.93 47.59 69.15
C CYS A 320 23.58 49.01 68.69
N ILE A 321 23.87 50.00 69.54
CA ILE A 321 23.69 51.42 69.19
C ILE A 321 25.07 52.03 69.02
N GLY A 322 25.33 52.64 67.85
CA GLY A 322 26.56 53.39 67.59
C GLY A 322 26.46 54.81 68.14
N VAL A 323 27.42 55.20 68.99
CA VAL A 323 27.54 56.58 69.47
C VAL A 323 28.75 57.22 68.79
N ILE A 324 28.52 58.29 68.04
CA ILE A 324 29.57 59.09 67.42
C ILE A 324 29.92 60.22 68.39
N SER A 325 31.12 60.18 68.97
CA SER A 325 31.68 61.29 69.76
C SER A 325 32.90 61.85 69.03
N GLY A 326 32.70 62.99 68.37
CA GLY A 326 33.75 63.65 67.58
C GLY A 326 34.15 62.84 66.35
N MET A 327 35.45 62.59 66.16
CA MET A 327 35.99 61.90 64.98
C MET A 327 36.22 60.39 65.17
N GLN A 328 35.78 59.81 66.30
CA GLN A 328 35.87 58.37 66.54
C GLN A 328 34.49 57.75 66.71
N HIS A 329 34.26 56.63 66.02
CA HIS A 329 33.03 55.86 66.08
C HIS A 329 33.28 54.63 66.95
N ASN A 330 32.54 54.51 68.06
CA ASN A 330 32.60 53.34 68.94
C ASN A 330 31.20 52.71 69.04
N GLN A 331 31.14 51.37 68.98
CA GLN A 331 29.88 50.62 69.07
C GLN A 331 29.85 49.82 70.36
N GLU A 332 28.78 49.99 71.13
CA GLU A 332 28.49 49.16 72.29
C GLU A 332 27.21 48.36 72.02
N CYS A 333 27.28 47.06 72.33
CA CYS A 333 26.21 46.10 72.12
C CYS A 333 25.71 45.63 73.50
N PHE A 334 24.40 45.70 73.72
CA PHE A 334 23.73 45.18 74.92
C PHE A 334 23.04 43.84 74.64
#